data_AF-A0A2E5BRX6-F1
#
_entry.id   AF-A0A2E5BRX6-F1
#
_cell.length_a   1.000
_cell.length_b   1.000
_cell.length_c   1.000
_cell.angle_alpha   90.00
_cell.angle_beta   90.00
_cell.angle_gamma   90.00
#
_symmetry.space_group_name_H-M   'P 1'
#
loop_
_entity.id
_entity.type
_entity.pdbx_description
1 polymer ?
#
loop_
_entity_poly.entity_id
_entity_poly.type
_entity_poly.pdbx_seq_one_letter_code
_entity_poly.pdbx_strand_id
1 'polypeptide(L)'
;MGAFFIFSGALKFTAHEAEGIRPLVESSPFLFWLYIPFSVQAASNLIGVIEITIGALLLARRFAPVLAAYAGLAAVGSLVVTISFLFTTPGLPEDAQGFLLKDVFLLGIALWSAADAWRASRT
;
A
#
# COMPACT_ATOMS: atom_id res chain seq x y z
N MET A 1 9.00 0.40 -7.87
CA MET A 1 7.66 0.22 -7.26
C MET A 1 7.55 -1.07 -6.46
N GLY A 2 7.80 -2.27 -7.02
CA GLY A 2 7.73 -3.53 -6.26
C GLY A 2 8.62 -3.54 -5.00
N ALA A 3 9.88 -3.13 -5.12
CA ALA A 3 10.79 -3.01 -3.98
C ALA A 3 10.32 -2.02 -2.89
N PHE A 4 9.64 -0.94 -3.29
CA PHE A 4 9.07 0.03 -2.35
C PHE A 4 7.96 -0.62 -1.50
N PHE A 5 7.06 -1.38 -2.12
CA PHE A 5 6.01 -2.12 -1.42
C PHE A 5 6.58 -3.20 -0.48
N ILE A 6 7.64 -3.90 -0.89
CA ILE A 6 8.33 -4.87 -0.01
C ILE A 6 8.92 -4.17 1.22
N PHE A 7 9.61 -3.05 1.01
CA PHE A 7 10.24 -2.32 2.11
C PHE A 7 9.20 -1.71 3.06
N SER A 8 8.17 -1.06 2.53
CA SER A 8 7.03 -0.54 3.30
C SER A 8 6.39 -1.65 4.13
N GLY A 9 6.08 -2.79 3.50
CA GLY A 9 5.42 -3.90 4.17
C GLY A 9 6.30 -4.56 5.24
N ALA A 10 7.61 -4.61 5.03
CA ALA A 10 8.55 -5.12 6.03
C ALA A 10 8.58 -4.25 7.30
N LEU A 11 8.43 -2.93 7.18
CA LEU A 11 8.38 -2.03 8.34
C LEU A 11 7.14 -2.26 9.22
N LYS A 12 6.02 -2.73 8.64
CA LYS A 12 4.75 -2.96 9.35
C LYS A 12 4.82 -4.02 10.45
N PHE A 13 5.86 -4.84 10.46
CA PHE A 13 6.10 -5.82 11.53
C PHE A 13 6.75 -5.23 12.78
N THR A 14 7.10 -3.94 12.76
CA THR A 14 7.66 -3.24 13.91
C THR A 14 6.57 -2.56 14.74
N ALA A 15 6.75 -2.52 16.06
CA ALA A 15 5.82 -1.84 16.96
C ALA A 15 5.78 -0.33 16.73
N HIS A 16 6.93 0.26 16.36
CA HIS A 16 7.02 1.68 16.03
C HIS A 16 6.14 2.06 14.84
N GLU A 17 6.22 1.29 13.75
CA GLU A 17 5.39 1.52 12.56
C GLU A 17 3.91 1.25 12.85
N ALA A 18 3.61 0.21 13.64
CA ALA A 18 2.24 -0.14 13.99
C ALA A 18 1.52 0.97 14.76
N GLU A 19 2.19 1.58 15.76
CA GLU A 19 1.64 2.75 16.46
C GLU A 19 1.66 4.01 15.57
N GLY A 20 2.64 4.15 14.68
CA GLY A 20 2.73 5.28 13.75
C GLY A 20 1.55 5.37 12.78
N ILE A 21 1.08 4.23 12.25
CA ILE A 21 -0.07 4.20 11.33
C ILE A 21 -1.42 4.14 12.02
N ARG A 22 -1.45 3.86 13.33
CA ARG A 22 -2.68 3.74 14.10
C ARG A 22 -3.68 4.89 13.90
N PRO A 23 -3.30 6.18 14.06
CA PRO A 23 -4.24 7.28 13.86
C PRO A 23 -4.76 7.37 12.42
N LEU A 24 -3.96 6.94 11.43
CA LEU A 24 -4.36 6.91 10.02
C LEU A 24 -5.43 5.84 9.78
N VAL A 25 -5.22 4.65 10.34
CA VAL A 25 -6.12 3.50 10.20
C VAL A 25 -7.42 3.74 10.97
N GLU A 26 -7.37 4.29 12.19
CA GLU A 26 -8.55 4.64 13.00
C GLU A 26 -9.44 5.68 12.30
N SER A 27 -8.83 6.66 11.63
CA SER A 27 -9.56 7.73 10.92
C SER A 27 -10.00 7.33 9.51
N SER A 28 -9.60 6.16 9.02
CA SER A 28 -9.83 5.74 7.64
C SER A 28 -11.24 5.21 7.40
N PRO A 29 -11.98 5.68 6.37
CA PRO A 29 -13.27 5.09 6.00
C PRO A 29 -13.14 3.66 5.44
N PHE A 30 -11.93 3.25 5.03
CA PHE A 30 -11.69 1.94 4.42
C PHE A 30 -11.12 0.91 5.42
N LEU A 31 -10.37 1.37 6.43
CA LEU A 31 -9.58 0.49 7.30
C LEU A 31 -9.97 0.54 8.78
N PHE A 32 -10.87 1.45 9.21
CA PHE A 32 -11.25 1.58 10.63
C PHE A 32 -11.69 0.25 11.28
N TRP A 33 -12.31 -0.62 10.50
CA TRP A 33 -12.82 -1.91 10.96
C TRP A 33 -11.73 -2.91 11.33
N LEU A 34 -10.48 -2.72 10.87
CA LEU A 34 -9.38 -3.63 11.18
C LEU A 34 -9.13 -3.74 12.69
N TYR A 35 -9.33 -2.66 13.44
CA TYR A 35 -9.15 -2.66 14.89
C TYR A 35 -10.34 -3.22 15.68
N ILE A 36 -11.39 -3.70 15.00
CA ILE A 36 -12.50 -4.41 15.66
C ILE A 36 -12.08 -5.83 16.03
N PRO A 37 -11.63 -6.70 15.09
CA PRO A 37 -11.18 -8.05 15.43
C PRO A 37 -9.68 -8.15 15.72
N PHE A 38 -8.85 -7.19 15.29
CA PHE A 38 -7.39 -7.27 15.41
C PHE A 38 -6.83 -6.25 16.39
N SER A 39 -5.72 -6.61 17.06
CA SER A 39 -4.89 -5.66 17.77
C SER A 39 -4.17 -4.71 16.81
N VAL A 40 -3.64 -3.60 17.32
CA VAL A 40 -2.85 -2.62 16.53
C VAL A 40 -1.74 -3.29 15.73
N GLN A 41 -0.95 -4.15 16.39
CA GLN A 41 0.12 -4.90 15.74
C GLN A 41 -0.40 -5.94 14.73
N ALA A 42 -1.49 -6.65 15.03
CA ALA A 42 -2.01 -7.68 14.15
C ALA A 42 -2.57 -7.08 12.84
N ALA A 43 -3.27 -5.95 12.92
CA ALA A 43 -3.72 -5.21 11.75
C ALA A 43 -2.54 -4.63 10.94
N SER A 44 -1.50 -4.10 11.62
CA SER A 44 -0.27 -3.67 10.95
C SER A 44 0.40 -4.82 10.20
N ASN A 45 0.57 -5.99 10.85
CA ASN A 45 1.12 -7.19 10.22
C ASN A 45 0.32 -7.62 8.99
N LEU A 46 -1.01 -7.55 9.04
CA LEU A 46 -1.87 -7.89 7.91
C LEU A 46 -1.62 -6.95 6.72
N ILE A 47 -1.54 -5.63 6.96
CA ILE A 47 -1.17 -4.65 5.94
C ILE A 47 0.23 -4.97 5.38
N GLY A 48 1.19 -5.31 6.25
CA GLY A 48 2.55 -5.68 5.85
C GLY A 48 2.61 -6.90 4.92
N VAL A 49 1.85 -7.95 5.22
CA VAL A 49 1.74 -9.14 4.35
C VAL A 49 1.16 -8.77 2.99
N ILE A 50 0.11 -7.94 2.95
CA ILE A 50 -0.51 -7.48 1.70
C ILE A 50 0.50 -6.69 0.87
N GLU A 51 1.19 -5.72 1.48
CA GLU A 51 2.19 -4.89 0.78
C GLU A 51 3.35 -5.72 0.23
N ILE A 52 3.92 -6.65 1.02
CA ILE A 52 4.98 -7.55 0.55
C ILE A 52 4.49 -8.42 -0.60
N THR A 53 3.26 -8.96 -0.51
CA THR A 53 2.68 -9.80 -1.56
C THR A 53 2.53 -9.02 -2.86
N ILE A 54 1.98 -7.80 -2.79
CA ILE A 54 1.89 -6.88 -3.93
C ILE A 54 3.27 -6.64 -4.53
N GLY A 55 4.25 -6.29 -3.68
CA GLY A 55 5.60 -6.00 -4.11
C GLY A 55 6.29 -7.17 -4.80
N ALA A 56 6.15 -8.38 -4.26
CA ALA A 56 6.70 -9.61 -4.85
C ALA A 56 6.06 -9.93 -6.21
N LEU A 57 4.73 -9.83 -6.32
CA LEU A 57 4.02 -10.07 -7.59
C LEU A 57 4.36 -9.04 -8.66
N LEU A 58 4.56 -7.77 -8.28
CA LEU A 58 5.04 -6.72 -9.19
C LEU A 58 6.44 -7.05 -9.75
N LEU A 59 7.32 -7.62 -8.94
CA LEU A 59 8.67 -8.04 -9.38
C LEU A 59 8.63 -9.33 -10.21
N ALA A 60 7.62 -10.18 -10.02
CA ALA A 60 7.45 -11.44 -10.76
C ALA A 60 6.94 -11.26 -12.20
N ARG A 61 6.79 -10.02 -12.69
CA ARG A 61 6.23 -9.70 -14.02
C ARG A 61 6.80 -10.51 -15.17
N ARG A 62 8.11 -10.76 -15.19
CA ARG A 62 8.77 -11.50 -16.27
C ARG A 62 8.23 -12.93 -16.42
N PHE A 63 7.84 -13.54 -15.31
CA PHE A 63 7.39 -14.94 -15.25
C PHE A 63 5.85 -15.06 -15.20
N ALA A 64 5.18 -14.10 -14.56
CA ALA A 64 3.73 -14.10 -14.38
C ALA A 64 3.13 -12.70 -14.67
N PRO A 65 3.06 -12.27 -15.95
CA PRO A 65 2.63 -10.92 -16.32
C PRO A 65 1.17 -10.65 -15.93
N VAL A 66 0.29 -11.67 -15.97
CA VAL A 66 -1.10 -11.54 -15.51
C VAL A 66 -1.17 -11.24 -14.02
N LEU A 67 -0.42 -11.96 -13.18
CA LEU A 67 -0.38 -11.71 -11.73
C LEU A 67 0.21 -10.35 -11.41
N ALA A 68 1.24 -9.93 -12.15
CA ALA A 68 1.81 -8.59 -12.00
C ALA A 68 0.83 -7.48 -12.38
N ALA A 69 -0.06 -7.70 -13.37
CA ALA A 69 -1.10 -6.74 -13.71
C ALA A 69 -2.12 -6.58 -12.56
N TYR A 70 -2.58 -7.69 -11.98
CA TYR A 70 -3.44 -7.65 -10.80
C TYR A 70 -2.75 -7.03 -9.58
N ALA A 71 -1.47 -7.31 -9.37
CA ALA A 71 -0.68 -6.68 -8.32
C ALA A 71 -0.55 -5.16 -8.54
N GLY A 72 -0.42 -4.72 -9.78
CA GLY A 72 -0.48 -3.30 -10.15
C GLY A 72 -1.81 -2.65 -9.75
N LEU A 73 -2.94 -3.32 -10.02
CA LEU A 73 -4.25 -2.83 -9.59
C LEU A 73 -4.42 -2.83 -8.06
N ALA A 74 -3.92 -3.86 -7.38
CA ALA A 74 -3.92 -3.91 -5.92
C ALA A 74 -3.09 -2.77 -5.31
N ALA A 75 -1.93 -2.48 -5.91
CA ALA A 75 -1.08 -1.36 -5.50
C ALA A 75 -1.77 -0.01 -5.71
N VAL A 76 -2.51 0.18 -6.81
CA VAL A 76 -3.36 1.36 -7.04
C VAL A 76 -4.36 1.51 -5.89
N GLY A 77 -5.08 0.44 -5.53
CA GLY A 77 -6.02 0.46 -4.42
C GLY A 77 -5.37 0.85 -3.09
N SER A 78 -4.22 0.26 -2.76
CA SER A 78 -3.45 0.57 -1.56
C SER A 78 -3.03 2.05 -1.49
N LEU A 79 -2.57 2.61 -2.62
CA LEU A 79 -2.16 4.01 -2.71
C LEU A 79 -3.36 4.96 -2.61
N VAL A 80 -4.52 4.61 -3.18
CA VAL A 80 -5.76 5.38 -3.01
C VAL A 80 -6.16 5.45 -1.53
N VAL A 81 -6.11 4.32 -0.81
CA VAL A 81 -6.37 4.31 0.64
C VAL A 81 -5.35 5.20 1.37
N THR A 82 -4.08 5.11 1.02
CA THR A 82 -3.01 5.89 1.66
C THR A 82 -3.17 7.40 1.41
N ILE A 83 -3.49 7.80 0.17
CA ILE A 83 -3.80 9.19 -0.20
C ILE A 83 -5.04 9.69 0.53
N SER A 84 -6.04 8.83 0.77
CA SER A 84 -7.24 9.22 1.51
C SER A 84 -6.94 9.70 2.93
N PHE A 85 -5.83 9.28 3.55
CA PHE A 85 -5.42 9.72 4.88
C PHE A 85 -5.14 11.23 4.94
N LEU A 86 -4.73 11.86 3.83
CA LEU A 86 -4.55 13.31 3.74
C LEU A 86 -5.84 14.09 4.02
N PHE A 87 -6.99 13.49 3.73
CA PHE A 87 -8.30 14.14 3.87
C PHE A 87 -9.08 13.63 5.07
N THR A 88 -8.75 12.43 5.56
CA THR A 88 -9.53 11.73 6.59
C THR A 88 -8.87 11.78 7.96
N THR A 89 -7.56 12.06 8.05
CA THR A 89 -6.84 12.13 9.34
C THR A 89 -6.75 13.59 9.83
N PRO A 90 -7.50 13.96 10.89
CA PRO A 90 -7.39 15.30 11.47
C PRO A 90 -6.05 15.48 12.19
N GLY A 91 -5.43 16.66 12.05
CA GLY A 91 -4.18 16.98 12.75
C GLY A 91 -2.94 16.25 12.24
N LEU A 92 -2.98 15.73 11.00
CA LEU A 92 -1.85 15.05 10.38
C LEU A 92 -0.62 15.98 10.31
N PRO A 93 0.55 15.59 10.88
CA PRO A 93 1.77 16.40 10.83
C PRO A 93 2.22 16.74 9.40
N GLU A 94 2.85 17.91 9.19
CA GLU A 94 3.27 18.36 7.85
C GLU A 94 4.29 17.41 7.18
N ASP A 95 5.18 16.81 7.96
CA ASP A 95 6.13 15.79 7.50
C ASP A 95 5.42 14.52 7.01
N ALA A 96 4.38 14.08 7.72
CA ALA A 96 3.55 12.96 7.30
C ALA A 96 2.74 13.29 6.04
N GLN A 97 2.21 14.52 5.92
CA GLN A 97 1.54 14.98 4.71
C GLN A 97 2.49 14.95 3.49
N GLY A 98 3.71 15.50 3.66
CA GLY A 98 4.74 15.48 2.61
C GLY A 98 5.12 14.05 2.21
N PHE A 99 5.23 13.14 3.18
CA PHE A 99 5.49 11.73 2.91
C PHE A 99 4.35 11.08 2.11
N LEU A 100 3.08 11.33 2.45
CA LEU A 100 1.93 10.77 1.73
C LEU A 100 1.75 11.39 0.33
N LEU A 101 2.16 12.64 0.11
CA LEU A 101 2.11 13.25 -1.22
C LEU A 101 2.98 12.50 -2.25
N LYS A 102 4.05 11.82 -1.82
CA LYS A 102 4.83 10.96 -2.71
C LYS A 102 3.97 9.86 -3.36
N ASP A 103 2.91 9.43 -2.67
CA ASP A 103 2.06 8.32 -3.10
C ASP A 103 1.18 8.72 -4.28
N VAL A 104 0.93 10.02 -4.49
CA VAL A 104 0.29 10.55 -5.71
C VAL A 104 1.13 10.24 -6.95
N PHE A 105 2.46 10.39 -6.85
CA PHE A 105 3.36 10.05 -7.95
C PHE A 105 3.45 8.53 -8.15
N LEU A 106 3.51 7.77 -7.04
CA LEU A 106 3.50 6.31 -7.10
C LEU A 106 2.21 5.77 -7.72
N LEU A 107 1.07 6.45 -7.56
CA LEU A 107 -0.21 6.06 -8.17
C LEU A 107 -0.12 6.08 -9.70
N GLY A 108 0.52 7.09 -10.29
CA GLY A 108 0.77 7.15 -11.73
C GLY A 108 1.65 5.98 -12.20
N ILE A 109 2.72 5.68 -11.44
CA ILE A 109 3.61 4.54 -11.72
C ILE A 109 2.87 3.20 -11.57
N ALA A 110 1.95 3.09 -10.63
CA ALA A 110 1.12 1.91 -10.40
C ALA A 110 0.20 1.62 -11.58
N LEU A 111 -0.52 2.64 -12.05
CA LEU A 111 -1.39 2.55 -13.22
C LEU A 111 -0.62 2.17 -14.47
N TRP A 112 0.54 2.79 -14.68
CA TRP A 112 1.42 2.45 -15.80
C TRP A 112 1.94 1.02 -15.72
N SER A 113 2.40 0.59 -14.53
CA SER A 113 2.91 -0.77 -14.32
C SER A 113 1.83 -1.83 -14.54
N ALA A 114 0.60 -1.57 -14.10
CA ALA A 114 -0.54 -2.45 -14.32
C ALA A 114 -0.87 -2.58 -15.82
N ALA A 115 -0.93 -1.45 -16.53
CA ALA A 115 -1.19 -1.42 -17.97
C ALA A 115 -0.08 -2.12 -18.78
N ASP A 116 1.19 -1.91 -18.42
CA ASP A 116 2.33 -2.52 -19.10
C ASP A 116 2.38 -4.04 -18.87
N ALA A 117 2.16 -4.49 -17.63
CA ALA A 117 2.06 -5.91 -17.32
C ALA A 117 0.90 -6.59 -18.07
N TRP A 118 -0.23 -5.89 -18.20
CA TRP A 118 -1.39 -6.37 -18.97
C TRP A 118 -1.12 -6.46 -20.48
N ARG A 119 -0.29 -5.57 -21.04
CA ARG A 119 0.13 -5.69 -22.44
C ARG A 119 1.07 -6.89 -22.63
N ALA A 120 2.00 -7.08 -21.71
CA ALA A 120 2.95 -8.19 -21.74
C ALA A 120 2.30 -9.57 -21.58
N SER A 121 1.08 -9.66 -21.01
CA SER A 121 0.35 -10.92 -20.93
C SER A 121 -0.37 -11.31 -22.24
N ARG A 122 -0.40 -10.41 -23.23
CA ARG A 122 -1.07 -10.61 -24.53
C ARG A 122 -0.10 -10.90 -25.68
N THR A 123 1.20 -10.92 -25.41
CA THR A 123 2.28 -11.22 -26.36
C THR A 123 2.88 -12.58 -26.05
#